data_AF-A0A832IIC1-F1
#
_entry.id   AF-A0A832IIC1-F1
#
_cell.length_a   1.000
_cell.length_b   1.000
_cell.length_c   1.000
_cell.angle_alpha   90.00
_cell.angle_beta   90.00
_cell.angle_gamma   90.00
#
_symmetry.space_group_name_H-M   'P 1'
#
loop_
_entity.id
_entity.type
_entity.pdbx_description
1 polymer ?
#
loop_
_entity_poly.entity_id
_entity_poly.type
_entity_poly.pdbx_seq_one_letter_code
_entity_poly.pdbx_strand_id
1 'polypeptide(L)'
;MLRIRYSLLLFICFSLMNCKSENARYHLDKRFWDTNDYEDIIMKLKYGIKPDEKLPSFSDPETRMIVEKLTDEQNFKVVLEDSELGIKHKNKVASDFFRLWKDMNTIYRKRDRKDNFVYDRELLKVYHFGLGLQLLYFKLGNDELVEDADDPNDSSTQTIINSNVKTLISNFNNYLDQINDEKSFSEEGKKLLSKGLDKYFTELVNQYPKANYNEMLKKIELMEKKSHSETVITSLKKIKMLIESKREKKPSNE
;
A
#
# COMPACT_ATOMS: atom_id res chain seq x y z
N MET A 1 28.92 53.10 -9.81
CA MET A 1 27.85 52.45 -9.01
C MET A 1 26.60 52.03 -9.80
N LEU A 2 26.39 52.48 -11.05
CA LEU A 2 25.25 52.00 -11.86
C LEU A 2 25.43 50.57 -12.43
N ARG A 3 26.67 50.18 -12.80
CA ARG A 3 26.94 48.87 -13.43
C ARG A 3 26.77 47.65 -12.52
N ILE A 4 27.02 47.79 -11.22
CA ILE A 4 26.87 46.69 -10.23
C ILE A 4 25.39 46.40 -9.94
N ARG A 5 24.51 47.40 -10.04
CA ARG A 5 23.06 47.26 -9.79
C ARG A 5 22.37 46.40 -10.84
N TYR A 6 22.81 46.45 -12.10
CA TYR A 6 22.24 45.62 -13.17
C TYR A 6 22.74 44.16 -13.12
N SER A 7 23.96 43.93 -12.65
CA SER A 7 24.51 42.56 -12.48
C SER A 7 23.78 41.78 -11.39
N LEU A 8 23.35 42.44 -10.31
CA LEU A 8 22.60 41.81 -9.22
C LEU A 8 21.16 41.46 -9.63
N LEU A 9 20.54 42.31 -10.46
CA LEU A 9 19.19 42.08 -10.99
C LEU A 9 19.14 40.89 -11.98
N LEU A 10 20.18 40.74 -12.80
CA LEU A 10 20.34 39.60 -13.70
C LEU A 10 20.52 38.27 -12.94
N PHE A 11 21.22 38.27 -11.82
CA PHE A 11 21.40 37.06 -10.98
C PHE A 11 20.08 36.62 -10.32
N ILE A 12 19.26 37.58 -9.87
CA ILE A 12 17.92 37.30 -9.31
C ILE A 12 16.99 36.76 -10.40
N CYS A 13 17.00 37.34 -11.61
CA CYS A 13 16.20 36.83 -12.73
C CYS A 13 16.61 35.42 -13.19
N PHE A 14 17.90 35.07 -13.18
CA PHE A 14 18.37 33.71 -13.52
C PHE A 14 17.99 32.67 -12.45
N SER A 15 17.92 33.04 -11.16
CA SER A 15 17.42 32.14 -10.12
C SER A 15 15.92 31.84 -10.22
N LEU A 16 15.14 32.71 -10.87
CA LEU A 16 13.70 32.53 -11.05
C LEU A 16 13.34 31.74 -12.33
N MET A 17 14.22 31.69 -13.34
CA MET A 17 13.95 30.96 -14.59
C MET A 17 14.30 29.45 -14.54
N ASN A 18 15.00 28.98 -13.51
CA ASN A 18 15.32 27.55 -13.33
C ASN A 18 14.38 26.79 -12.38
N CYS A 19 13.27 27.41 -11.95
CA CYS A 19 12.31 26.76 -11.06
C CYS A 19 11.08 26.25 -11.83
N LYS A 20 11.27 25.29 -12.75
CA LYS A 20 10.20 24.29 -12.97
C LYS A 20 10.34 23.28 -11.83
N SER A 21 9.85 23.65 -10.66
CA SER A 21 9.99 22.82 -9.46
C SER A 21 9.30 21.48 -9.67
N GLU A 22 9.92 20.40 -9.17
CA GLU A 22 9.28 19.08 -9.09
C GLU A 22 7.90 19.16 -8.41
N ASN A 23 7.69 20.15 -7.53
CA ASN A 23 6.39 20.47 -6.93
C ASN A 23 5.29 20.69 -7.96
N ALA A 24 5.55 21.46 -9.02
CA ALA A 24 4.57 21.73 -10.07
C ALA A 24 4.36 20.50 -10.97
N ARG A 25 5.39 19.65 -11.15
CA ARG A 25 5.31 18.41 -11.94
C ARG A 25 4.48 17.34 -11.24
N TYR A 26 4.53 17.27 -9.90
CA TYR A 26 3.90 16.22 -9.11
C TYR A 26 2.76 16.69 -8.20
N HIS A 27 2.32 17.95 -8.26
CA HIS A 27 1.27 18.48 -7.38
C HIS A 27 1.59 18.28 -5.88
N LEU A 28 2.85 18.52 -5.48
CA LEU A 28 3.31 18.25 -4.12
C LEU A 28 2.67 19.16 -3.06
N ASP A 29 2.18 20.33 -3.45
CA ASP A 29 1.55 21.29 -2.53
C ASP A 29 0.12 20.88 -2.09
N LYS A 30 -0.54 19.98 -2.82
CA LYS A 30 -1.89 19.50 -2.45
C LYS A 30 -1.83 18.70 -1.15
N ARG A 31 -2.74 18.90 -0.20
CA ARG A 31 -2.65 18.16 1.09
C ARG A 31 -2.80 16.64 0.92
N PHE A 32 -3.80 16.21 0.15
CA PHE A 32 -4.09 14.81 -0.14
C PHE A 32 -4.23 14.62 -1.65
N TRP A 33 -3.62 13.58 -2.20
CA TRP A 33 -3.81 13.21 -3.59
C TRP A 33 -5.09 12.39 -3.76
N ASP A 34 -5.90 12.76 -4.74
CA ASP A 34 -7.10 12.02 -5.14
C ASP A 34 -6.80 11.04 -6.28
N THR A 35 -7.82 10.35 -6.77
CA THR A 35 -7.68 9.35 -7.83
C THR A 35 -7.16 9.93 -9.15
N ASN A 36 -7.44 11.20 -9.47
CA ASN A 36 -6.94 11.83 -10.68
C ASN A 36 -5.45 12.15 -10.56
N ASP A 37 -5.03 12.64 -9.39
CA ASP A 37 -3.60 12.85 -9.11
C ASP A 37 -2.84 11.52 -9.24
N TYR A 38 -3.37 10.43 -8.66
CA TYR A 38 -2.74 9.11 -8.76
C TYR A 38 -2.65 8.62 -10.20
N GLU A 39 -3.71 8.77 -11.00
CA GLU A 39 -3.70 8.37 -12.41
C GLU A 39 -2.61 9.11 -13.20
N ASP A 40 -2.51 10.43 -13.02
CA ASP A 40 -1.48 11.25 -13.66
C ASP A 40 -0.06 10.90 -13.17
N ILE A 41 0.15 10.77 -11.86
CA ILE A 41 1.47 10.42 -11.31
C ILE A 41 1.90 9.01 -11.75
N ILE A 42 1.02 8.03 -11.73
CA ILE A 42 1.32 6.66 -12.19
C ILE A 42 1.73 6.68 -13.66
N MET A 43 0.99 7.42 -14.51
CA MET A 43 1.33 7.56 -15.92
C MET A 43 2.71 8.19 -16.11
N LYS A 44 3.01 9.28 -15.37
CA LYS A 44 4.32 9.94 -15.40
C LYS A 44 5.45 9.00 -14.96
N LEU A 45 5.26 8.23 -13.90
CA LEU A 45 6.27 7.29 -13.40
C LEU A 45 6.50 6.11 -14.34
N LYS A 46 5.45 5.62 -14.99
CA LYS A 46 5.55 4.48 -15.93
C LYS A 46 6.15 4.87 -17.28
N TYR A 47 5.81 6.04 -17.80
CA TYR A 47 6.06 6.39 -19.21
C TYR A 47 6.79 7.73 -19.40
N GLY A 48 6.83 8.58 -18.38
CA GLY A 48 7.39 9.93 -18.47
C GLY A 48 8.83 10.05 -17.97
N ILE A 49 9.45 8.96 -17.51
CA ILE A 49 10.83 8.92 -17.02
C ILE A 49 11.75 8.51 -18.18
N LYS A 50 12.81 9.28 -18.43
CA LYS A 50 13.75 8.97 -19.51
C LYS A 50 14.52 7.68 -19.19
N PRO A 51 15.03 6.95 -20.21
CA PRO A 51 15.73 5.68 -19.99
C PRO A 51 16.93 5.74 -19.02
N ASP A 52 17.59 6.89 -18.95
CA ASP A 52 18.74 7.19 -18.10
C ASP A 52 18.38 7.84 -16.76
N GLU A 53 17.14 8.29 -16.59
CA GLU A 53 16.63 8.91 -15.38
C GLU A 53 16.22 7.84 -14.34
N LYS A 54 16.48 8.12 -13.07
CA LYS A 54 16.09 7.23 -11.96
C LYS A 54 14.64 7.49 -11.58
N LEU A 55 13.97 6.47 -11.07
CA LEU A 55 12.66 6.66 -10.45
C LEU A 55 12.83 7.44 -9.14
N PRO A 56 11.81 8.21 -8.73
CA PRO A 56 11.75 8.77 -7.39
C PRO A 56 12.02 7.72 -6.32
N SER A 57 12.80 8.08 -5.30
CA SER A 57 13.17 7.13 -4.25
C SER A 57 13.29 7.80 -2.89
N PHE A 58 13.10 7.05 -1.81
CA PHE A 58 13.32 7.53 -0.45
C PHE A 58 14.79 7.92 -0.19
N SER A 59 15.72 7.34 -0.95
CA SER A 59 17.15 7.59 -0.81
C SER A 59 17.59 8.91 -1.45
N ASP A 60 16.81 9.44 -2.39
CA ASP A 60 17.06 10.72 -3.05
C ASP A 60 16.27 11.84 -2.36
N PRO A 61 16.92 12.80 -1.67
CA PRO A 61 16.23 13.87 -0.96
C PRO A 61 15.33 14.73 -1.85
N GLU A 62 15.66 14.90 -3.13
CA GLU A 62 14.91 15.79 -4.04
C GLU A 62 13.58 15.15 -4.47
N THR A 63 13.57 13.83 -4.67
CA THR A 63 12.39 13.09 -5.14
C THR A 63 11.67 12.30 -4.04
N ARG A 64 12.23 12.23 -2.83
CA ARG A 64 11.67 11.51 -1.67
C ARG A 64 10.21 11.86 -1.40
N MET A 65 9.87 13.14 -1.44
CA MET A 65 8.51 13.62 -1.12
C MET A 65 7.46 13.04 -2.08
N ILE A 66 7.84 12.76 -3.34
CA ILE A 66 6.96 12.12 -4.32
C ILE A 66 6.58 10.71 -3.85
N VAL A 67 7.55 9.94 -3.37
CA VAL A 67 7.32 8.57 -2.88
C VAL A 67 6.55 8.56 -1.57
N GLU A 68 6.90 9.46 -0.63
CA GLU A 68 6.19 9.62 0.64
C GLU A 68 4.71 9.88 0.39
N LYS A 69 4.41 10.78 -0.55
CA LYS A 69 3.04 11.13 -0.90
C LYS A 69 2.33 10.05 -1.70
N LEU A 70 3.02 9.41 -2.66
CA LEU A 70 2.48 8.28 -3.42
C LEU A 70 2.06 7.10 -2.51
N THR A 71 2.74 6.93 -1.38
CA THR A 71 2.54 5.82 -0.45
C THR A 71 1.86 6.25 0.86
N ASP A 72 1.31 7.46 0.92
CA ASP A 72 0.55 7.95 2.07
C ASP A 72 -0.89 7.42 2.06
N GLU A 73 -1.23 6.59 3.06
CA GLU A 73 -2.58 6.05 3.22
C GLU A 73 -3.64 7.13 3.47
N GLN A 74 -3.25 8.31 3.98
CA GLN A 74 -4.20 9.40 4.22
C GLN A 74 -4.89 9.86 2.94
N ASN A 75 -4.26 9.68 1.78
CA ASN A 75 -4.84 10.00 0.48
C ASN A 75 -6.17 9.29 0.21
N PHE A 76 -6.32 8.03 0.64
CA PHE A 76 -7.61 7.35 0.55
C PHE A 76 -8.40 7.42 1.86
N LYS A 77 -7.74 7.37 3.03
CA LYS A 77 -8.44 7.34 4.33
C LYS A 77 -9.32 8.56 4.56
N VAL A 78 -8.88 9.74 4.11
CA VAL A 78 -9.65 10.98 4.27
C VAL A 78 -11.04 10.91 3.62
N VAL A 79 -11.24 10.06 2.62
CA VAL A 79 -12.55 9.82 2.01
C VAL A 79 -13.19 8.54 2.55
N LEU A 80 -12.43 7.44 2.63
CA LEU A 80 -12.97 6.12 2.95
C LEU A 80 -13.40 5.97 4.42
N GLU A 81 -12.81 6.75 5.31
CA GLU A 81 -13.13 6.74 6.75
C GLU A 81 -14.02 7.93 7.16
N ASP A 82 -14.43 8.80 6.21
CA ASP A 82 -15.31 9.93 6.50
C ASP A 82 -16.75 9.45 6.79
N SER A 83 -17.25 9.82 7.97
CA SER A 83 -18.60 9.47 8.41
C SER A 83 -19.69 10.29 7.72
N GLU A 84 -19.35 11.46 7.19
CA GLU A 84 -20.29 12.38 6.53
C GLU A 84 -20.54 11.99 5.06
N LEU A 85 -19.71 11.12 4.49
CA LEU A 85 -19.84 10.65 3.11
C LEU A 85 -20.65 9.35 3.03
N GLY A 86 -21.59 9.32 2.07
CA GLY A 86 -22.41 8.14 1.80
C GLY A 86 -21.59 6.93 1.31
N ILE A 87 -22.03 5.73 1.66
CA ILE A 87 -21.28 4.48 1.39
C ILE A 87 -21.00 4.25 -0.09
N LYS A 88 -21.97 4.58 -0.97
CA LYS A 88 -21.85 4.45 -2.44
C LYS A 88 -20.72 5.31 -3.00
N HIS A 89 -20.57 6.54 -2.49
CA HIS A 89 -19.47 7.42 -2.89
C HIS A 89 -18.13 6.85 -2.43
N LYS A 90 -18.04 6.40 -1.17
CA LYS A 90 -16.83 5.80 -0.62
C LYS A 90 -16.41 4.55 -1.39
N ASN A 91 -17.35 3.66 -1.72
CA ASN A 91 -17.07 2.46 -2.52
C ASN A 91 -16.60 2.79 -3.94
N LYS A 92 -17.16 3.83 -4.57
CA LYS A 92 -16.65 4.30 -5.87
C LYS A 92 -15.19 4.74 -5.76
N VAL A 93 -14.88 5.60 -4.79
CA VAL A 93 -13.50 6.12 -4.60
C VAL A 93 -12.53 4.99 -4.24
N ALA A 94 -12.95 4.05 -3.38
CA ALA A 94 -12.14 2.89 -3.02
C ALA A 94 -11.84 2.00 -4.25
N SER A 95 -12.83 1.79 -5.12
CA SER A 95 -12.69 1.04 -6.38
C SER A 95 -11.69 1.70 -7.32
N ASP A 96 -11.77 3.02 -7.47
CA ASP A 96 -10.87 3.80 -8.32
C ASP A 96 -9.42 3.74 -7.79
N PHE A 97 -9.21 3.91 -6.48
CA PHE A 97 -7.89 3.70 -5.87
C PHE A 97 -7.39 2.27 -6.02
N PHE A 98 -8.25 1.27 -5.86
CA PHE A 98 -7.85 -0.14 -5.94
C PHE A 98 -7.39 -0.51 -7.36
N ARG A 99 -8.04 0.03 -8.39
CA ARG A 99 -7.59 -0.07 -9.78
C ARG A 99 -6.20 0.54 -9.95
N LEU A 100 -6.01 1.79 -9.50
CA LEU A 100 -4.75 2.54 -9.65
C LEU A 100 -3.59 1.88 -8.86
N TRP A 101 -3.86 1.35 -7.68
CA TRP A 101 -2.84 0.64 -6.90
C TRP A 101 -2.29 -0.59 -7.64
N LYS A 102 -3.12 -1.35 -8.37
CA LYS A 102 -2.65 -2.48 -9.18
C LYS A 102 -1.60 -2.03 -10.20
N ASP A 103 -1.77 -0.83 -10.75
CA ASP A 103 -0.81 -0.23 -11.66
C ASP A 103 0.47 0.22 -10.96
N MET A 104 0.40 0.71 -9.72
CA MET A 104 1.57 1.12 -8.94
C MET A 104 2.51 -0.05 -8.63
N ASN A 105 1.97 -1.24 -8.37
CA ASN A 105 2.76 -2.41 -7.95
C ASN A 105 3.84 -2.83 -8.95
N THR A 106 3.78 -2.40 -10.21
CA THR A 106 4.78 -2.73 -11.23
C THR A 106 5.91 -1.73 -11.34
N ILE A 107 5.75 -0.50 -10.83
CA ILE A 107 6.68 0.62 -11.02
C ILE A 107 8.06 0.30 -10.43
N TYR A 108 8.09 -0.20 -9.18
CA TYR A 108 9.33 -0.37 -8.41
C TYR A 108 9.89 -1.81 -8.42
N ARG A 109 9.47 -2.66 -9.36
CA ARG A 109 9.91 -4.08 -9.43
C ARG A 109 11.28 -4.29 -10.08
N LYS A 110 11.97 -3.23 -10.50
CA LYS A 110 13.26 -3.32 -11.19
C LYS A 110 14.31 -4.02 -10.32
N ARG A 111 15.04 -4.97 -10.91
CA ARG A 111 16.18 -5.65 -10.29
C ARG A 111 17.50 -5.28 -10.94
N ASP A 112 18.58 -5.38 -10.19
CA ASP A 112 19.95 -5.21 -10.67
C ASP A 112 20.52 -6.52 -11.27
N ARG A 113 21.79 -6.49 -11.72
CA ARG A 113 22.47 -7.67 -12.29
C ARG A 113 22.73 -8.78 -11.28
N LYS A 114 22.61 -8.51 -9.98
CA LYS A 114 22.74 -9.46 -8.88
C LYS A 114 21.38 -9.97 -8.39
N ASP A 115 20.31 -9.66 -9.11
CA ASP A 115 18.93 -10.03 -8.78
C ASP A 115 18.42 -9.36 -7.48
N ASN A 116 19.03 -8.25 -7.05
CA ASN A 116 18.53 -7.43 -5.95
C ASN A 116 17.52 -6.40 -6.46
N PHE A 117 16.50 -6.09 -5.66
CA PHE A 117 15.60 -5.00 -5.98
C PHE A 117 16.32 -3.64 -5.90
N VAL A 118 16.15 -2.82 -6.94
CA VAL A 118 16.75 -1.48 -7.01
C VAL A 118 16.03 -0.48 -6.10
N TYR A 119 14.71 -0.65 -5.96
CA TYR A 119 13.81 0.24 -5.22
C TYR A 119 12.97 -0.57 -4.22
N ASP A 120 13.67 -1.35 -3.41
CA ASP A 120 13.07 -2.37 -2.55
C ASP A 120 12.18 -1.76 -1.45
N ARG A 121 12.58 -0.60 -0.90
CA ARG A 121 11.81 0.19 0.07
C ARG A 121 10.53 0.75 -0.55
N GLU A 122 10.62 1.31 -1.75
CA GLU A 122 9.51 1.89 -2.50
C GLU A 122 8.49 0.79 -2.85
N LEU A 123 8.98 -0.34 -3.37
CA LEU A 123 8.16 -1.51 -3.67
C LEU A 123 7.35 -1.97 -2.45
N LEU A 124 8.01 -2.15 -1.30
CA LEU A 124 7.34 -2.59 -0.09
C LEU A 124 6.34 -1.56 0.44
N LYS A 125 6.61 -0.27 0.28
CA LYS A 125 5.68 0.80 0.66
C LYS A 125 4.45 0.87 -0.24
N VAL A 126 4.59 0.58 -1.54
CA VAL A 126 3.45 0.42 -2.45
C VAL A 126 2.62 -0.80 -2.07
N TYR A 127 3.24 -1.91 -1.66
CA TYR A 127 2.50 -3.04 -1.10
C TYR A 127 1.75 -2.67 0.19
N HIS A 128 2.39 -1.95 1.11
CA HIS A 128 1.78 -1.49 2.37
C HIS A 128 0.55 -0.62 2.12
N PHE A 129 0.66 0.35 1.23
CA PHE A 129 -0.47 1.17 0.78
C PHE A 129 -1.63 0.31 0.28
N GLY A 130 -1.33 -0.69 -0.55
CA GLY A 130 -2.31 -1.65 -1.06
C GLY A 130 -2.98 -2.53 -0.02
N LEU A 131 -2.23 -2.99 0.99
CA LEU A 131 -2.78 -3.79 2.08
C LEU A 131 -3.77 -2.97 2.91
N GLY A 132 -3.40 -1.73 3.26
CA GLY A 132 -4.29 -0.79 3.96
C GLY A 132 -5.55 -0.46 3.15
N LEU A 133 -5.38 -0.16 1.87
CA LEU A 133 -6.50 0.12 0.96
C LEU A 133 -7.47 -1.06 0.86
N GLN A 134 -6.96 -2.28 0.74
CA GLN A 134 -7.79 -3.48 0.61
C GLN A 134 -8.63 -3.75 1.86
N LEU A 135 -8.09 -3.51 3.06
CA LEU A 135 -8.85 -3.67 4.31
C LEU A 135 -10.10 -2.78 4.33
N LEU A 136 -9.97 -1.52 3.89
CA LEU A 136 -11.09 -0.58 3.81
C LEU A 136 -12.01 -0.88 2.62
N TYR A 137 -11.45 -1.15 1.44
CA TYR A 137 -12.22 -1.44 0.22
C TYR A 137 -13.18 -2.63 0.43
N PHE A 138 -12.66 -3.75 0.94
CA PHE A 138 -13.51 -4.92 1.21
C PHE A 138 -14.48 -4.69 2.37
N LYS A 139 -14.09 -3.89 3.37
CA LYS A 139 -15.00 -3.50 4.45
C LYS A 139 -16.21 -2.74 3.91
N LEU A 140 -15.96 -1.65 3.19
CA LEU A 140 -17.00 -0.78 2.66
C LEU A 140 -17.92 -1.53 1.69
N GLY A 141 -17.37 -2.42 0.85
CA GLY A 141 -18.19 -3.26 -0.02
C GLY A 141 -19.09 -4.21 0.74
N ASN A 142 -18.60 -4.82 1.83
CA ASN A 142 -19.42 -5.66 2.70
C ASN A 142 -20.44 -4.86 3.51
N ASP A 143 -20.08 -3.67 3.98
CA ASP A 143 -20.99 -2.77 4.70
C ASP A 143 -22.14 -2.32 3.78
N GLU A 144 -21.89 -2.03 2.50
CA GLU A 144 -22.94 -1.68 1.52
C GLU A 144 -23.88 -2.84 1.25
N LEU A 145 -23.35 -4.07 1.14
CA LEU A 145 -24.18 -5.27 1.01
C LEU A 145 -25.11 -5.46 2.21
N VAL A 146 -24.65 -5.11 3.42
CA VAL A 146 -25.47 -5.17 4.63
C VAL A 146 -26.51 -4.05 4.67
N GLU A 147 -26.17 -2.84 4.23
CA GLU A 147 -27.08 -1.69 4.18
C GLU A 147 -28.20 -1.87 3.15
N ASP A 148 -27.88 -2.47 2.00
CA ASP A 148 -28.83 -2.70 0.90
C ASP A 148 -29.65 -4.01 1.05
N ALA A 149 -29.34 -4.89 2.02
CA ALA A 149 -30.02 -6.18 2.19
C ALA A 149 -31.31 -6.10 3.02
N ASP A 150 -32.35 -6.82 2.59
CA ASP A 150 -33.61 -6.96 3.35
C ASP A 150 -33.40 -7.69 4.70
N ASP A 151 -32.58 -8.76 4.71
CA ASP A 151 -32.08 -9.42 5.92
C ASP A 151 -30.56 -9.66 5.80
N PRO A 152 -29.73 -8.88 6.50
CA PRO A 152 -28.28 -9.05 6.46
C PRO A 152 -27.79 -10.45 6.87
N ASN A 153 -28.59 -11.22 7.63
CA ASN A 153 -28.22 -12.55 8.10
C ASN A 153 -28.67 -13.65 7.14
N ASP A 154 -29.34 -13.31 6.04
CA ASP A 154 -29.74 -14.29 5.05
C ASP A 154 -28.51 -15.04 4.50
N SER A 155 -28.73 -16.31 4.16
CA SER A 155 -27.64 -17.19 3.74
C SER A 155 -26.93 -16.73 2.45
N SER A 156 -27.63 -16.04 1.56
CA SER A 156 -27.09 -15.51 0.31
C SER A 156 -26.19 -14.29 0.54
N THR A 157 -26.63 -13.32 1.34
CA THR A 157 -25.85 -12.14 1.73
C THR A 157 -24.60 -12.56 2.50
N GLN A 158 -24.75 -13.45 3.48
CA GLN A 158 -23.61 -13.98 4.24
C GLN A 158 -22.64 -14.78 3.35
N THR A 159 -23.13 -15.49 2.33
CA THR A 159 -22.26 -16.19 1.37
C THR A 159 -21.38 -15.22 0.58
N ILE A 160 -21.95 -14.10 0.11
CA ILE A 160 -21.20 -13.08 -0.64
C ILE A 160 -20.15 -12.43 0.27
N ILE A 161 -20.54 -12.01 1.47
CA ILE A 161 -19.61 -11.40 2.45
C ILE A 161 -18.45 -12.35 2.77
N ASN A 162 -18.74 -13.63 3.02
CA ASN A 162 -17.70 -14.63 3.29
C ASN A 162 -16.77 -14.85 2.08
N SER A 163 -17.31 -14.82 0.86
CA SER A 163 -16.51 -14.90 -0.38
C SER A 163 -15.58 -13.70 -0.55
N ASN A 164 -16.08 -12.49 -0.25
CA ASN A 164 -15.29 -11.26 -0.26
C ASN A 164 -14.14 -11.32 0.75
N VAL A 165 -14.42 -11.74 1.99
CA VAL A 165 -13.39 -11.91 3.03
C VAL A 165 -12.35 -12.97 2.62
N LYS A 166 -12.78 -14.09 2.01
CA LYS A 166 -11.85 -15.11 1.48
C LYS A 166 -10.95 -14.52 0.39
N THR A 167 -11.49 -13.69 -0.49
CA THR A 167 -10.72 -13.01 -1.53
C THR A 167 -9.69 -12.05 -0.94
N LEU A 168 -10.07 -11.25 0.05
CA LEU A 168 -9.16 -10.39 0.79
C LEU A 168 -8.00 -11.17 1.43
N ILE A 169 -8.30 -12.28 2.12
CA ILE A 169 -7.29 -13.16 2.74
C ILE A 169 -6.34 -13.72 1.66
N SER A 170 -6.88 -14.14 0.51
CA SER A 170 -6.08 -14.60 -0.63
C SER A 170 -5.14 -13.50 -1.15
N ASN A 171 -5.61 -12.26 -1.25
CA ASN A 171 -4.76 -11.14 -1.66
C ASN A 171 -3.63 -10.87 -0.66
N PHE A 172 -3.89 -11.00 0.65
CA PHE A 172 -2.86 -10.91 1.69
C PHE A 172 -1.83 -12.04 1.57
N ASN A 173 -2.26 -13.24 1.19
CA ASN A 173 -1.33 -14.34 0.91
C ASN A 173 -0.35 -13.99 -0.22
N ASN A 174 -0.69 -13.13 -1.19
CA ASN A 174 0.25 -12.68 -2.22
C ASN A 174 1.38 -11.81 -1.65
N TYR A 175 1.16 -11.12 -0.52
CA TYR A 175 2.22 -10.40 0.17
C TYR A 175 3.21 -11.36 0.84
N LEU A 176 2.73 -12.48 1.38
CA LEU A 176 3.62 -13.54 1.91
C LEU A 176 4.56 -14.09 0.84
N ASP A 177 4.17 -14.06 -0.45
CA ASP A 177 5.07 -14.50 -1.53
C ASP A 177 6.32 -13.64 -1.68
N GLN A 178 6.30 -12.38 -1.22
CA GLN A 178 7.49 -11.52 -1.24
C GLN A 178 8.63 -12.10 -0.38
N ILE A 179 8.32 -12.96 0.60
CA ILE A 179 9.34 -13.62 1.43
C ILE A 179 10.16 -14.62 0.60
N ASN A 180 9.63 -15.16 -0.51
CA ASN A 180 10.45 -16.00 -1.40
C ASN A 180 11.60 -15.20 -2.05
N ASP A 181 11.45 -13.89 -2.17
CA ASP A 181 12.46 -12.97 -2.69
C ASP A 181 13.27 -12.29 -1.56
N GLU A 182 13.18 -12.76 -0.32
CA GLU A 182 13.81 -12.14 0.86
C GLU A 182 15.29 -11.79 0.66
N LYS A 183 16.05 -12.67 -0.01
CA LYS A 183 17.48 -12.47 -0.30
C LYS A 183 17.76 -11.27 -1.20
N SER A 184 16.78 -10.84 -1.99
CA SER A 184 16.87 -9.74 -2.96
C SER A 184 16.54 -8.38 -2.32
N PHE A 185 16.09 -8.37 -1.05
CA PHE A 185 15.83 -7.15 -0.28
C PHE A 185 17.07 -6.74 0.53
N SER A 186 17.24 -5.44 0.71
CA SER A 186 18.16 -4.87 1.70
C SER A 186 17.70 -5.20 3.13
N GLU A 187 18.55 -4.95 4.13
CA GLU A 187 18.16 -5.11 5.54
C GLU A 187 17.01 -4.18 5.93
N GLU A 188 17.00 -2.95 5.42
CA GLU A 188 15.89 -2.01 5.54
C GLU A 188 14.62 -2.54 4.87
N GLY A 189 14.76 -3.16 3.70
CA GLY A 189 13.68 -3.84 3.00
C GLY A 189 13.07 -4.97 3.85
N LYS A 190 13.89 -5.85 4.42
CA LYS A 190 13.43 -6.93 5.32
C LYS A 190 12.71 -6.40 6.56
N LYS A 191 13.17 -5.29 7.14
CA LYS A 191 12.48 -4.59 8.23
C LYS A 191 11.11 -4.04 7.78
N LEU A 192 11.02 -3.47 6.58
CA LEU A 192 9.75 -2.99 6.02
C LEU A 192 8.79 -4.16 5.71
N LEU A 193 9.30 -5.27 5.17
CA LEU A 193 8.53 -6.48 4.95
C LEU A 193 7.88 -6.97 6.26
N SER A 194 8.70 -7.07 7.32
CA SER A 194 8.25 -7.42 8.67
C SER A 194 7.21 -6.44 9.23
N LYS A 195 7.40 -5.13 9.02
CA LYS A 195 6.40 -4.11 9.44
C LYS A 195 5.05 -4.27 8.73
N GLY A 196 5.06 -4.65 7.45
CA GLY A 196 3.83 -4.92 6.71
C GLY A 196 3.08 -6.12 7.27
N LEU A 197 3.81 -7.18 7.61
CA LEU A 197 3.27 -8.34 8.31
C LEU A 197 2.65 -7.92 9.66
N ASP A 198 3.44 -7.31 10.55
CA ASP A 198 3.00 -6.95 11.90
C ASP A 198 1.78 -6.02 11.90
N LYS A 199 1.72 -5.02 11.01
CA LYS A 199 0.58 -4.08 10.94
C LYS A 199 -0.64 -4.70 10.27
N TYR A 200 -0.55 -4.98 8.97
CA TYR A 200 -1.76 -5.22 8.18
C TYR A 200 -2.36 -6.60 8.41
N PHE A 201 -1.55 -7.63 8.70
CA PHE A 201 -2.10 -8.95 9.01
C PHE A 201 -2.77 -8.95 10.38
N THR A 202 -2.24 -8.17 11.34
CA THR A 202 -2.91 -7.95 12.62
C THR A 202 -4.24 -7.25 12.43
N GLU A 203 -4.30 -6.19 11.62
CA GLU A 203 -5.55 -5.51 11.26
C GLU A 203 -6.55 -6.47 10.61
N LEU A 204 -6.12 -7.25 9.60
CA LEU A 204 -6.94 -8.26 8.93
C LEU A 204 -7.57 -9.26 9.91
N VAL A 205 -6.75 -9.83 10.81
CA VAL A 205 -7.20 -10.85 11.77
C VAL A 205 -8.12 -10.27 12.83
N ASN A 206 -7.88 -9.02 13.26
CA ASN A 206 -8.76 -8.35 14.20
C ASN A 206 -10.09 -7.92 13.57
N GLN A 207 -10.08 -7.55 12.30
CA GLN A 207 -11.27 -7.17 11.55
C GLN A 207 -12.16 -8.38 11.21
N TYR A 208 -11.55 -9.53 10.89
CA TYR A 208 -12.28 -10.74 10.50
C TYR A 208 -11.90 -11.97 11.36
N PRO A 209 -12.04 -11.92 12.70
CA PRO A 209 -11.49 -12.94 13.61
C PRO A 209 -12.10 -14.33 13.43
N LYS A 210 -13.30 -14.42 12.82
CA LYS A 210 -14.02 -15.68 12.59
C LYS A 210 -13.72 -16.30 11.22
N ALA A 211 -12.95 -15.62 10.36
CA ALA A 211 -12.67 -16.09 9.00
C ALA A 211 -11.77 -17.33 8.96
N ASN A 212 -11.77 -18.03 7.83
CA ASN A 212 -10.96 -19.22 7.63
C ASN A 212 -9.54 -18.86 7.16
N TYR A 213 -8.60 -18.85 8.09
CA TYR A 213 -7.18 -18.59 7.82
C TYR A 213 -6.33 -19.85 7.51
N ASN A 214 -6.91 -21.01 7.23
CA ASN A 214 -6.15 -22.26 7.08
C ASN A 214 -5.06 -22.18 6.00
N GLU A 215 -5.37 -21.60 4.85
CA GLU A 215 -4.39 -21.43 3.76
C GLU A 215 -3.27 -20.47 4.14
N MET A 216 -3.61 -19.36 4.82
CA MET A 216 -2.64 -18.39 5.32
C MET A 216 -1.70 -19.03 6.35
N LEU A 217 -2.22 -19.82 7.28
CA LEU A 217 -1.41 -20.54 8.28
C LEU A 217 -0.40 -21.49 7.61
N LYS A 218 -0.85 -22.31 6.65
CA LYS A 218 0.05 -23.20 5.89
C LYS A 218 1.15 -22.41 5.18
N LYS A 219 0.79 -21.26 4.61
CA LYS A 219 1.75 -20.38 3.92
C LYS A 219 2.73 -19.74 4.89
N ILE A 220 2.26 -19.26 6.04
CA ILE A 220 3.10 -18.73 7.13
C ILE A 220 4.13 -19.77 7.57
N GLU A 221 3.70 -21.01 7.84
CA GLU A 221 4.61 -22.09 8.25
C GLU A 221 5.66 -22.42 7.18
N LEU A 222 5.27 -22.37 5.90
CA LEU A 222 6.20 -22.56 4.80
C LEU A 222 7.20 -21.40 4.71
N MET A 223 6.74 -20.16 4.82
CA MET A 223 7.60 -18.98 4.75
C MET A 223 8.53 -18.87 5.96
N GLU A 224 8.08 -19.27 7.15
CA GLU A 224 8.89 -19.30 8.37
C GLU A 224 10.10 -20.23 8.21
N LYS A 225 9.89 -21.41 7.59
CA LYS A 225 10.97 -22.38 7.32
C LYS A 225 11.96 -21.93 6.24
N LYS A 226 11.52 -21.05 5.33
CA LYS A 226 12.33 -20.58 4.19
C LYS A 226 13.06 -19.26 4.48
N SER A 227 12.51 -18.44 5.36
CA SER A 227 13.08 -17.15 5.72
C SER A 227 14.37 -17.36 6.53
N HIS A 228 15.34 -16.49 6.27
CA HIS A 228 16.60 -16.40 7.01
C HIS A 228 16.67 -15.10 7.83
N SER A 229 15.66 -14.22 7.73
CA SER A 229 15.57 -12.99 8.53
C SER A 229 14.85 -13.25 9.85
N GLU A 230 15.57 -13.10 10.97
CA GLU A 230 14.99 -13.23 12.31
C GLU A 230 13.77 -12.31 12.52
N THR A 231 13.80 -11.11 11.94
CA THR A 231 12.69 -10.14 12.04
C THR A 231 11.44 -10.61 11.29
N VAL A 232 11.61 -11.21 10.12
CA VAL A 232 10.49 -11.76 9.32
C VAL A 232 9.93 -13.00 10.02
N ILE A 233 10.79 -13.93 10.43
CA ILE A 233 10.41 -15.13 11.20
C ILE A 233 9.61 -14.74 12.45
N THR A 234 10.09 -13.74 13.20
CA THR A 234 9.40 -13.27 14.40
C THR A 234 8.01 -12.72 14.08
N SER A 235 7.87 -11.93 13.01
CA SER A 235 6.59 -11.36 12.57
C SER A 235 5.60 -12.46 12.14
N LEU A 236 6.09 -13.47 11.39
CA LEU A 236 5.29 -14.64 10.98
C LEU A 236 4.75 -15.42 12.20
N LYS A 237 5.61 -15.67 13.21
CA LYS A 237 5.21 -16.34 14.45
C LYS A 237 4.14 -15.56 15.21
N LYS A 238 4.28 -14.23 15.32
CA LYS A 238 3.26 -13.37 15.96
C LYS A 238 1.91 -13.48 15.26
N ILE A 239 1.89 -13.43 13.92
CA ILE A 239 0.64 -13.55 13.15
C ILE A 239 0.02 -14.93 13.36
N LYS A 240 0.82 -16.00 13.30
CA LYS A 240 0.35 -17.38 13.55
C LYS A 240 -0.32 -17.48 14.92
N MET A 241 0.37 -17.02 15.98
CA MET A 241 -0.17 -17.01 17.34
C MET A 241 -1.45 -16.17 17.45
N LEU A 242 -1.51 -15.03 16.77
CA LEU A 242 -2.71 -14.18 16.76
C LEU A 242 -3.89 -14.94 16.15
N ILE A 243 -3.73 -15.55 14.97
CA ILE A 243 -4.77 -16.33 14.30
C ILE A 243 -5.26 -17.48 15.19
N GLU A 244 -4.33 -18.24 15.78
CA GLU A 244 -4.65 -19.36 16.67
C GLU A 244 -5.43 -18.90 17.90
N SER A 245 -5.01 -17.80 18.53
CA SER A 245 -5.70 -17.22 19.70
C SER A 245 -7.15 -16.79 19.43
N LYS A 246 -7.49 -16.43 18.19
CA LYS A 246 -8.86 -16.09 17.79
C LYS A 246 -9.72 -17.32 17.52
N ARG A 247 -9.11 -18.45 17.15
CA ARG A 247 -9.80 -19.73 16.93
C ARG A 247 -10.23 -20.38 18.24
N GLU A 248 -9.36 -20.38 19.24
CA GLU A 248 -9.62 -20.98 20.56
C GLU A 248 -10.74 -20.28 21.33
N LYS A 249 -11.04 -19.03 21.00
CA LYS A 249 -12.17 -18.27 21.56
C LYS A 249 -13.54 -18.64 20.98
N LYS A 250 -13.63 -19.60 20.04
CA LYS A 250 -14.93 -20.19 19.67
C LYS A 250 -15.35 -21.13 20.82
N PRO A 251 -16.49 -20.89 21.50
CA PRO A 251 -17.01 -21.88 22.43
C PRO A 251 -17.24 -23.18 21.64
N SER A 252 -16.65 -24.25 22.13
CA SER A 252 -17.03 -25.61 21.78
C SER A 252 -18.41 -25.83 22.38
N ASN A 253 -19.45 -25.54 21.60
CA ASN A 253 -20.83 -26.05 21.68
C ASN A 253 -21.80 -25.00 21.08
N GLU A 254 -22.28 -25.29 19.88
CA GLU A 254 -23.66 -25.04 19.40
C GLU A 254 -23.95 -26.04 18.28
#